data_AF-A0A9X4P0M8-F1
#
_entry.id   AF-A0A9X4P0M8-F1
#
_cell.length_a   1.000
_cell.length_b   1.000
_cell.length_c   1.000
_cell.angle_alpha   90.00
_cell.angle_beta   90.00
_cell.angle_gamma   90.00
#
_symmetry.space_group_name_H-M   'P 1'
#
loop_
_entity.id
_entity.type
_entity.pdbx_description
1 polymer ?
#
loop_
_entity_poly.entity_id
_entity_poly.type
_entity_poly.pdbx_seq_one_letter_code
_entity_poly.pdbx_strand_id
1 'polypeptide(L)'
;SGGKEQSTTMVMVRLIAALLKEKAIKDRVVPIVPDEARTFGLEGMFRQLGIYAAHGQKYTPEDQEQLMHYREAKDGHMLQEGINEAGAMSAW
;
A
#
# COMPACT_ATOMS: atom_id res chain seq x y z
N SER A 1 -9.38 4.79 30.56
CA SER A 1 -9.05 3.57 29.80
C SER A 1 -10.31 3.05 29.15
N GLY A 2 -10.42 3.16 27.83
CA GLY A 2 -11.58 2.76 27.05
C GLY A 2 -11.24 2.85 25.56
N GLY A 3 -10.05 2.35 25.20
CA GLY A 3 -9.53 2.42 23.84
C GLY A 3 -10.32 1.49 22.92
N LYS A 4 -10.56 1.92 21.67
CA LYS A 4 -11.09 1.04 20.63
C LYS A 4 -10.23 -0.21 20.53
N GLU A 5 -10.86 -1.38 20.53
CA GLU A 5 -10.19 -2.64 20.25
C GLU A 5 -9.49 -2.57 18.88
N GLN A 6 -8.26 -3.08 18.83
CA GLN A 6 -7.41 -3.07 17.65
C GLN A 6 -6.69 -4.40 17.54
N SER A 7 -6.65 -4.95 16.32
CA SER A 7 -5.80 -6.10 16.04
C SER A 7 -4.34 -5.69 15.93
N THR A 8 -3.43 -6.65 16.10
CA THR A 8 -2.00 -6.46 15.86
C THR A 8 -1.72 -6.00 14.42
N THR A 9 -2.49 -6.49 13.44
CA THR A 9 -2.42 -6.03 12.04
C THR A 9 -2.73 -4.54 11.92
N MET A 10 -3.79 -4.05 12.57
CA MET A 10 -4.13 -2.63 12.56
C MET A 10 -3.02 -1.77 13.16
N VAL A 11 -2.37 -2.26 14.22
CA VAL A 11 -1.22 -1.57 14.82
C VAL A 11 -0.03 -1.57 13.87
N MET A 12 0.28 -2.69 13.20
CA MET A 12 1.35 -2.80 12.21
C MET A 12 1.16 -1.82 11.05
N VAL A 13 -0.05 -1.74 10.49
CA VAL A 13 -0.39 -0.78 9.42
C VAL A 13 -0.15 0.66 9.88
N ARG A 14 -0.51 1.00 11.12
CA ARG A 14 -0.25 2.35 11.67
C ARG A 14 1.23 2.64 11.85
N LEU A 15 2.03 1.64 12.24
CA LEU A 15 3.48 1.79 12.35
C LEU A 15 4.10 2.05 10.96
N ILE A 16 3.70 1.28 9.94
CA ILE A 16 4.14 1.50 8.56
C ILE A 16 3.76 2.90 8.08
N ALA A 17 2.51 3.33 8.31
CA ALA A 17 2.05 4.67 7.97
C ALA A 17 2.82 5.78 8.70
N ALA A 18 3.28 5.54 9.93
CA ALA A 18 4.12 6.49 10.66
C ALA A 18 5.53 6.56 10.07
N LEU A 19 6.13 5.42 9.71
CA LEU A 19 7.45 5.35 9.08
C LEU A 19 7.46 6.05 7.71
N LEU A 20 6.40 5.90 6.92
CA LEU A 20 6.23 6.57 5.63
C LEU A 20 6.09 8.10 5.73
N LYS A 21 5.85 8.64 6.93
CA LYS A 21 5.81 10.08 7.20
C LYS A 21 7.11 10.62 7.77
N GLU A 22 8.00 9.74 8.24
CA GLU A 22 9.25 10.13 8.89
C GLU A 22 10.30 10.53 7.85
N LYS A 23 10.74 11.79 7.88
CA LYS A 23 11.61 12.38 6.85
C LYS A 23 12.93 11.63 6.68
N ALA A 24 13.46 11.06 7.76
CA ALA A 24 14.73 10.36 7.72
C ALA A 24 14.67 9.02 6.97
N ILE A 25 13.51 8.35 6.92
CA ILE A 25 13.40 6.98 6.43
C ILE A 25 12.31 6.77 5.36
N LYS A 26 11.38 7.71 5.19
CA LYS A 26 10.21 7.54 4.30
C LYS A 26 10.55 7.00 2.92
N ASP A 27 11.63 7.50 2.31
CA ASP A 27 12.04 7.14 0.95
C ASP A 27 12.70 5.75 0.86
N ARG A 28 12.89 5.07 1.99
CA ARG A 28 13.48 3.72 2.11
C ARG A 28 12.48 2.66 2.54
N VAL A 29 11.26 3.05 2.91
CA VAL A 29 10.24 2.12 3.37
C VAL A 29 9.37 1.75 2.18
N VAL A 30 9.53 0.54 1.66
CA VAL A 30 8.76 0.04 0.52
C VAL A 30 7.71 -0.94 1.03
N PRO A 31 6.41 -0.58 1.06
CA PRO A 31 5.35 -1.54 1.31
C PRO A 31 5.21 -2.48 0.10
N ILE A 32 5.08 -3.77 0.35
CA ILE A 32 4.90 -4.81 -0.68
C ILE A 32 3.66 -5.62 -0.30
N VAL A 33 2.72 -5.80 -1.24
CA VAL A 33 1.47 -6.53 -0.99
C VAL A 33 1.13 -7.47 -2.16
N PRO A 34 0.87 -8.76 -1.91
CA PRO A 34 0.32 -9.67 -2.89
C PRO A 34 -1.22 -9.61 -2.88
N ASP A 35 -1.80 -8.67 -3.62
CA ASP A 35 -3.25 -8.46 -3.83
C ASP A 35 -4.11 -8.05 -2.60
N GLU A 36 -4.04 -8.77 -1.48
CA GLU A 36 -4.97 -8.69 -0.33
C GLU A 36 -4.93 -7.40 0.52
N ALA A 37 -4.61 -6.27 -0.07
CA ALA A 37 -4.35 -5.05 0.65
C ALA A 37 -5.58 -4.43 1.34
N ARG A 38 -6.77 -4.61 0.77
CA ARG A 38 -8.04 -4.17 1.39
C ARG A 38 -8.33 -4.96 2.66
N THR A 39 -8.06 -6.28 2.66
CA THR A 39 -8.22 -7.18 3.81
C THR A 39 -7.38 -6.71 5.00
N PHE A 40 -6.17 -6.22 4.75
CA PHE A 40 -5.28 -5.72 5.80
C PHE A 40 -5.53 -4.26 6.21
N GLY A 41 -6.48 -3.57 5.59
CA GLY A 41 -6.75 -2.16 5.86
C GLY A 41 -5.67 -1.19 5.32
N LEU A 42 -4.94 -1.61 4.27
CA LEU A 42 -3.91 -0.82 3.62
C LEU A 42 -4.47 0.15 2.57
N GLU A 43 -5.78 0.07 2.26
CA GLU A 43 -6.48 0.82 1.22
C GLU A 43 -6.20 2.34 1.25
N GLY A 44 -6.15 2.94 2.45
CA GLY A 44 -5.85 4.37 2.61
C GLY A 44 -4.43 4.79 2.22
N MET A 45 -3.48 3.85 2.18
CA MET A 45 -2.11 4.13 1.78
C MET A 45 -1.92 4.09 0.25
N PHE A 46 -2.70 3.27 -0.47
CA PHE A 46 -2.64 3.20 -1.95
C PHE A 46 -2.82 4.55 -2.61
N ARG A 47 -3.83 5.30 -2.16
CA ARG A 47 -4.11 6.62 -2.71
C ARG A 47 -3.00 7.63 -2.43
N GLN A 48 -2.33 7.54 -1.28
CA GLN A 48 -1.28 8.48 -0.88
C GLN A 48 0.06 8.19 -1.53
N LEU A 49 0.43 6.91 -1.63
CA LEU A 49 1.74 6.46 -2.09
C LEU A 49 1.78 6.16 -3.59
N GLY A 50 0.63 5.78 -4.17
CA GLY A 50 0.56 5.21 -5.51
C GLY A 50 1.19 3.82 -5.59
N ILE A 51 0.70 3.03 -6.54
CA ILE A 51 1.28 1.73 -6.89
C ILE A 51 2.36 1.98 -7.95
N TYR A 52 3.54 1.42 -7.75
CA TYR A 52 4.59 1.47 -8.75
C TYR A 52 4.20 0.63 -9.98
N ALA A 53 4.19 1.27 -11.14
CA ALA A 53 4.09 0.60 -12.43
C ALA A 53 5.11 1.20 -13.39
N ALA A 54 6.06 0.41 -13.86
CA ALA A 54 7.13 0.88 -14.76
C ALA A 54 6.60 1.56 -16.04
N HIS A 55 5.43 1.13 -16.50
CA HIS A 55 4.78 1.69 -17.68
C HIS A 55 3.73 2.76 -17.37
N GLY A 56 3.49 3.07 -16.09
CA GLY A 56 2.38 3.91 -15.62
C GLY A 56 1.01 3.23 -15.79
N GLN A 57 -0.04 3.96 -15.39
CA GLN A 57 -1.42 3.51 -15.53
C GLN A 57 -1.79 3.34 -17.02
N LYS A 58 -2.07 2.11 -17.45
CA LYS A 58 -2.50 1.80 -18.83
C LYS A 58 -4.00 1.66 -19.03
N TYR A 59 -4.77 1.63 -17.94
CA TYR A 59 -6.19 1.32 -17.96
C TYR A 59 -6.93 2.19 -16.95
N THR A 60 -8.22 2.38 -17.13
CA THR A 60 -9.06 3.03 -16.14
C THR A 60 -9.30 2.07 -14.97
N PRO A 61 -8.95 2.42 -13.73
CA PRO A 61 -9.24 1.59 -12.57
C PRO A 61 -10.73 1.23 -12.51
N GLU A 62 -11.05 -0.02 -12.20
CA GLU A 62 -12.44 -0.45 -12.03
C GLU A 62 -13.13 0.31 -10.88
N ASP A 63 -12.34 0.67 -9.86
CA ASP A 63 -12.81 1.42 -8.71
C ASP A 63 -12.65 2.93 -8.84
N GLN A 64 -12.44 3.48 -10.05
CA GLN A 64 -12.20 4.92 -10.27
C GLN A 64 -13.28 5.83 -9.65
N GLU A 65 -14.53 5.39 -9.63
CA GLU A 65 -15.65 6.12 -9.04
C GLU A 65 -15.69 6.05 -7.49
N GLN A 66 -14.89 5.16 -6.89
CA GLN A 66 -14.75 5.05 -5.45
C GLN A 66 -13.82 6.12 -4.91
N LEU A 67 -14.14 6.58 -3.69
CA LEU A 67 -13.35 7.57 -2.94
C LEU A 67 -11.89 7.14 -2.71
N MET A 68 -11.63 5.83 -2.77
CA MET A 68 -10.36 5.19 -2.43
C MET A 68 -9.83 4.34 -3.60
N HIS A 69 -10.01 4.83 -4.83
CA HIS A 69 -9.46 4.15 -6.01
C HIS A 69 -7.94 4.03 -5.97
N TYR A 70 -7.41 2.95 -6.56
CA TYR A 70 -5.97 2.82 -6.75
C TYR A 70 -5.49 3.69 -7.91
N ARG A 71 -4.24 4.13 -7.81
CA ARG A 71 -3.54 4.84 -8.87
C ARG A 71 -2.18 4.19 -9.07
N GLU A 72 -1.94 3.69 -10.27
CA GLU A 72 -0.62 3.26 -10.71
C GLU A 72 0.14 4.44 -11.32
N ALA A 73 1.43 4.51 -11.02
CA ALA A 73 2.30 5.53 -11.56
C ALA A 73 3.75 5.06 -11.59
N LYS A 74 4.57 5.67 -12.47
CA LYS A 74 6.01 5.37 -12.54
C LYS A 74 6.75 5.80 -11.28
N ASP A 75 6.20 6.78 -10.56
CA ASP A 75 6.67 7.30 -9.29
C ASP A 75 5.87 6.73 -8.09
N GLY A 76 5.06 5.69 -8.29
CA GLY A 76 4.41 5.00 -7.20
C GLY A 76 5.42 4.40 -6.24
N HIS A 77 5.14 4.47 -4.94
CA HIS A 77 6.09 4.07 -3.89
C HIS A 77 5.86 2.66 -3.35
N MET A 78 4.69 2.07 -3.61
CA MET A 78 4.32 0.74 -3.12
C MET A 78 4.33 -0.30 -4.24
N LEU A 79 4.68 -1.54 -3.91
CA LEU A 79 4.64 -2.67 -4.84
C LEU A 79 3.39 -3.54 -4.62
N GLN A 80 2.66 -3.80 -5.69
CA GLN A 80 1.50 -4.70 -5.72
C GLN A 80 1.80 -5.84 -6.69
N GLU A 81 2.09 -7.03 -6.16
CA GLU A 81 2.53 -8.19 -6.97
C GLU A 81 1.37 -9.08 -7.44
N GLY A 82 0.13 -8.77 -7.04
CA GLY A 82 -1.04 -9.60 -7.32
C GLY A 82 -0.97 -10.95 -6.59
N ILE A 83 -1.61 -11.98 -7.15
CA ILE A 83 -1.61 -13.35 -6.61
C ILE A 83 -0.26 -14.02 -6.92
N ASN A 84 0.80 -13.51 -6.29
CA ASN A 84 2.16 -13.97 -6.47
C ASN A 84 2.99 -13.68 -5.21
N GLU A 85 2.80 -14.49 -4.17
CA GLU A 85 3.51 -14.37 -2.90
C GLU A 85 5.01 -14.63 -3.07
N ALA A 86 5.41 -15.53 -3.98
CA ALA A 86 6.81 -15.78 -4.29
C ALA A 86 7.48 -14.57 -4.93
N GLY A 87 6.77 -13.86 -5.81
CA GLY A 87 7.19 -12.58 -6.38
C GLY A 87 7.33 -11.51 -5.30
N ALA A 88 6.32 -11.36 -4.44
CA ALA A 88 6.35 -10.43 -3.30
C ALA A 88 7.53 -10.68 -2.36
N MET A 89 7.83 -11.94 -2.06
CA MET A 89 8.98 -12.31 -1.23
C MET A 89 10.32 -12.06 -1.93
N SER A 90 10.39 -12.21 -3.26
CA SER A 90 11.61 -11.95 -4.02
C SER A 90 11.89 -10.46 -4.21
N ALA A 91 10.85 -9.62 -4.11
CA ALA A 91 10.94 -8.17 -4.18
C ALA A 91 11.32 -7.51 -2.85
N TRP A 92 11.25 -8.25 -1.73
CA TRP A 92 11.54 -7.77 -0.37
C TRP A 92 13.03 -7.57 -0.09
#